data_AF-A0A920I0T8-F1
#
_entry.id   AF-A0A920I0T8-F1
#
_cell.length_a   1.000
_cell.length_b   1.000
_cell.length_c   1.000
_cell.angle_alpha   90.00
_cell.angle_beta   90.00
_cell.angle_gamma   90.00
#
_symmetry.space_group_name_H-M   'P 1'
#
loop_
_entity.id
_entity.type
_entity.pdbx_description
1 polymer ?
#
loop_
_entity_poly.entity_id
_entity_poly.type
_entity_poly.pdbx_seq_one_letter_code
_entity_poly.pdbx_strand_id
1 'polypeptide(L)' 'MARLAVIAGKGALPATLADNARSLGEDVVIIRIAGQADADFSAFEAFDVPLGAVGRARD' A
#
# COMPACT_ATOMS: atom_id res chain seq x y z
N MET A 1 -5.52 -18.07 -2.14
CA MET A 1 -5.57 -16.59 -2.26
C MET A 1 -4.25 -16.04 -1.79
N ALA A 2 -3.59 -15.23 -2.60
CA ALA A 2 -2.36 -14.54 -2.21
C ALA A 2 -2.70 -13.20 -1.55
N ARG A 3 -1.89 -12.77 -0.58
CA ARG A 3 -1.99 -11.45 0.05
C ARG A 3 -0.90 -10.56 -0.52
N LEU A 4 -1.27 -9.37 -1.00
CA LEU A 4 -0.37 -8.39 -1.60
C LEU A 4 -0.20 -7.20 -0.67
N ALA A 5 1.04 -6.94 -0.24
CA ALA A 5 1.39 -5.70 0.42
C ALA A 5 1.90 -4.69 -0.61
N VAL A 6 1.26 -3.52 -0.70
CA VAL A 6 1.69 -2.41 -1.56
C VAL A 6 2.33 -1.34 -0.70
N ILE A 7 3.61 -1.05 -0.95
CA ILE A 7 4.31 0.07 -0.31
C ILE A 7 4.06 1.32 -1.16
N ALA A 8 3.16 2.19 -0.69
CA ALA A 8 2.73 3.38 -1.40
C ALA A 8 3.67 4.56 -1.12
N GLY A 9 4.43 4.95 -2.15
CA GLY A 9 5.05 6.25 -2.26
C GLY A 9 4.14 7.24 -3.00
N LYS A 10 4.74 8.25 -3.61
CA LYS A 10 4.03 9.29 -4.35
C LYS A 10 3.51 8.81 -5.71
N GLY A 11 2.36 9.32 -6.13
CA GLY A 11 1.79 9.17 -7.47
C GLY A 11 0.68 8.11 -7.55
N ALA A 12 0.18 7.88 -8.77
CA ALA A 12 -1.00 7.05 -9.01
C ALA A 12 -0.73 5.54 -9.06
N LEU A 13 0.51 5.13 -9.36
CA LEU A 13 0.85 3.71 -9.57
C LEU A 13 0.45 2.79 -8.39
N PRO A 14 0.70 3.14 -7.12
CA PRO A 14 0.32 2.27 -6.01
C PRO A 14 -1.20 2.06 -5.90
N ALA A 15 -2.00 3.09 -6.14
CA ALA A 15 -3.46 2.99 -6.14
C ALA A 15 -3.96 2.13 -7.30
N THR A 16 -3.45 2.38 -8.51
CA THR A 16 -3.79 1.57 -9.71
C THR A 16 -3.42 0.09 -9.52
N LEU A 17 -2.26 -0.20 -8.92
CA LEU A 17 -1.84 -1.57 -8.61
C LEU A 17 -2.80 -2.23 -7.61
N ALA A 18 -3.16 -1.52 -6.53
CA ALA A 18 -4.03 -2.02 -5.48
C ALA A 18 -5.44 -2.34 -6.01
N ASP A 19 -6.01 -1.44 -6.82
CA ASP A 19 -7.32 -1.63 -7.44
C ASP A 19 -7.33 -2.84 -8.38
N ASN A 20 -6.30 -2.96 -9.22
CA ASN A 20 -6.17 -4.09 -10.15
C ASN A 20 -6.02 -5.42 -9.40
N ALA A 21 -5.15 -5.50 -8.40
CA ALA A 21 -4.95 -6.71 -7.60
C ALA A 21 -6.24 -7.12 -6.87
N ARG A 22 -6.97 -6.17 -6.28
CA ARG A 22 -8.28 -6.42 -5.67
C ARG A 22 -9.30 -6.93 -6.68
N SER A 23 -9.32 -6.39 -7.90
CA SER A 23 -10.22 -6.86 -8.96
C SER A 23 -9.94 -8.31 -9.39
N LEU A 24 -8.70 -8.78 -9.20
CA LEU A 24 -8.28 -10.16 -9.44
C LEU A 24 -8.55 -11.08 -8.24
N GLY A 25 -9.10 -10.55 -7.13
CA GLY A 25 -9.45 -11.30 -5.93
C GLY A 25 -8.28 -11.47 -4.95
N GLU A 26 -7.22 -10.67 -5.06
CA GLU A 26 -6.16 -10.62 -4.05
C GLU A 26 -6.59 -9.84 -2.80
N ASP A 27 -6.09 -10.27 -1.64
CA ASP A 27 -6.23 -9.52 -0.39
C ASP A 27 -5.12 -8.46 -0.32
N VAL A 28 -5.49 -7.19 -0.41
CA VAL A 28 -4.53 -6.07 -0.57
C VAL A 28 -4.43 -5.27 0.73
N VAL A 29 -3.20 -5.06 1.20
CA VAL A 29 -2.88 -4.18 2.31
C VAL A 29 -1.94 -3.06 1.88
N ILE A 30 -2.17 -1.84 2.33
CA ILE A 30 -1.42 -0.65 1.93
C ILE A 30 -0.50 -0.18 3.05
N ILE A 31 0.78 0.00 2.72
CA ILE A 31 1.79 0.61 3.57
C ILE A 31 2.08 2.00 3.03
N ARG A 32 1.47 3.02 3.62
CA ARG A 32 1.65 4.42 3.20
C ARG A 32 2.96 4.96 3.73
N ILE A 33 3.86 5.38 2.85
CA ILE A 33 5.08 6.07 3.29
C ILE A 33 4.68 7.48 3.75
N ALA A 34 4.86 7.76 5.04
CA ALA A 34 4.49 9.02 5.66
C ALA A 34 5.17 10.19 4.94
N GLY A 35 4.37 11.19 4.54
CA GLY A 35 4.84 12.36 3.79
C GLY A 35 5.19 12.09 2.33
N GLN A 36 4.92 10.90 1.79
CA GLN A 36 5.13 10.56 0.38
C GLN A 36 3.84 10.06 -0.29
N ALA A 37 3.06 9.20 0.38
CA ALA A 37 1.79 8.71 -0.14
C ALA A 37 0.76 9.83 -0.26
N ASP A 38 0.30 10.11 -1.48
CA ASP A 38 -0.62 11.20 -1.81
C ASP A 38 -1.91 10.73 -2.50
N ALA A 39 -2.03 9.45 -2.85
CA ALA A 39 -3.25 8.84 -3.37
C ALA A 39 -4.24 8.46 -2.26
N ASP A 40 -5.51 8.27 -2.64
CA ASP A 40 -6.57 7.79 -1.74
C ASP A 40 -6.54 6.26 -1.63
N PHE A 41 -6.43 5.75 -0.41
CA PHE A 41 -6.43 4.33 -0.08
C PHE A 41 -7.53 3.95 0.93
N SER A 42 -8.53 4.81 1.12
CA SER A 42 -9.61 4.62 2.09
C SER A 42 -10.40 3.33 1.92
N ALA A 43 -10.37 2.73 0.72
CA ALA A 43 -11.00 1.45 0.42
C ALA A 43 -10.22 0.21 0.90
N PHE A 44 -8.99 0.38 1.41
CA PHE A 44 -8.08 -0.70 1.80
C PHE A 44 -7.72 -0.63 3.28
N GLU A 45 -7.28 -1.77 3.85
CA GLU A 45 -6.53 -1.75 5.11
C GLU A 45 -5.22 -1.01 4.86
N ALA A 46 -5.00 0.10 5.57
CA ALA A 46 -3.86 0.98 5.32
C ALA A 46 -3.20 1.47 6.62
N PHE A 47 -1.87 1.45 6.66
CA PHE A 47 -1.08 1.96 7.79
C PHE A 47 0.04 2.89 7.32
N ASP A 48 0.30 3.94 8.10
CA ASP A 48 1.38 4.89 7.83
C ASP A 48 2.70 4.41 8.43
N VAL A 49 3.77 4.44 7.63
CA VAL A 49 5.12 4.07 8.06
C VAL A 49 6.10 5.18 7.65
N PRO A 50 6.96 5.66 8.56
CA PRO A 50 8.08 6.53 8.18
C PRO A 50 8.98 5.87 7.14
N LEU A 51 9.47 6.61 6.13
CA LEU A 51 10.33 6.05 5.08
C LEU A 51 11.54 5.25 5.66
N GLY A 52 12.18 5.78 6.70
CA GLY A 52 13.29 5.11 7.39
C GLY A 52 12.90 3.91 8.25
N ALA A 53 11.61 3.66 8.45
CA ALA A 53 11.08 2.52 9.20
C ALA A 53 10.49 1.42 8.30
N VAL A 54 10.43 1.61 6.98
CA VAL A 54 9.97 0.57 6.04
C VAL A 54 10.82 -0.71 6.17
N GLY A 55 12.11 -0.58 6.49
CA GLY A 55 12.98 -1.73 6.78
C GLY A 55 12.64 -2.52 8.05
N ARG A 56 11.80 -1.97 8.95
CA ARG A 56 11.29 -2.65 10.16
C ARG A 56 9.98 -3.38 9.94
N ALA A 57 9.42 -3.37 8.72
CA ALA A 57 8.20 -4.12 8.38
C ALA A 57 8.42 -5.65 8.26
N ARG A 58 9.56 -6.17 8.74
CA ARG A 58 9.89 -7.60 8.85
C ARG A 58 10.02 -7.95 10.33
N ASP A 59 8.91 -8.18 11.00
CA ASP A 59 8.82 -8.99 12.22
C ASP A 59 7.64 -9.95 12.07
#